data_AF-A0A8S2R221-F1
#
_entry.id   AF-A0A8S2R221-F1
#
_cell.length_a   1.000
_cell.length_b   1.000
_cell.length_c   1.000
_cell.angle_alpha   90.00
_cell.angle_beta   90.00
_cell.angle_gamma   90.00
#
_symmetry.space_group_name_H-M   'P 1'
#
loop_
_entity.id
_entity.type
_entity.pdbx_description
1 polymer ?
#
loop_
_entity_poly.entity_id
_entity_poly.type
_entity_poly.pdbx_seq_one_letter_code
_entity_poly.pdbx_strand_id
1 'polypeptide(L)' 'FVSYDNPQCAQQAIQSMNGFQIGMKRLKVQLKRPKDLAKPY' A
#
# COMPACT_ATOMS: atom_id res chain seq x y z
N PHE A 1 5.29 -4.76 6.09
CA PHE A 1 3.97 -5.13 5.53
C PHE A 1 2.95 -5.02 6.64
N VAL A 2 1.77 -4.49 6.36
CA VAL A 2 0.66 -4.37 7.32
C VAL A 2 -0.51 -5.19 6.78
N SER A 3 -1.21 -5.90 7.65
CA SER A 3 -2.42 -6.67 7.32
C SER A 3 -3.60 -6.06 8.07
N TYR A 4 -4.73 -5.95 7.39
CA TYR A 4 -6.01 -5.57 7.98
C TYR A 4 -6.91 -6.80 8.09
N ASP A 5 -7.85 -6.75 9.01
CA ASP A 5 -8.91 -7.73 9.23
C ASP A 5 -9.91 -7.78 8.06
N ASN A 6 -10.18 -6.65 7.42
CA ASN A 6 -11.07 -6.55 6.29
C ASN A 6 -10.46 -5.72 5.13
N PRO A 7 -10.82 -6.02 3.86
CA PRO A 7 -10.25 -5.36 2.69
C PRO A 7 -10.66 -3.88 2.59
N GLN A 8 -11.82 -3.50 3.13
CA GLN A 8 -12.31 -2.12 3.08
C GLN A 8 -11.42 -1.17 3.88
N CYS A 9 -11.00 -1.58 5.08
CA CYS A 9 -10.07 -0.83 5.90
C CYS A 9 -8.71 -0.65 5.21
N ALA A 10 -8.21 -1.69 4.52
CA ALA A 10 -6.98 -1.59 3.75
C ALA A 10 -7.08 -0.55 2.62
N GLN A 11 -8.21 -0.52 1.90
CA GLN A 11 -8.44 0.46 0.83
C GLN A 11 -8.54 1.88 1.37
N GLN A 12 -9.29 2.09 2.46
CA GLN A 12 -9.39 3.40 3.11
C GLN A 12 -8.02 3.92 3.55
N ALA A 13 -7.21 3.06 4.17
CA ALA A 13 -5.85 3.42 4.58
C ALA A 13 -4.97 3.82 3.38
N ILE A 14 -5.06 3.11 2.25
CA ILE A 14 -4.33 3.45 1.03
C ILE A 14 -4.77 4.82 0.52
N GLN A 15 -6.07 5.07 0.42
CA GLN A 15 -6.61 6.34 -0.08
C GLN A 15 -6.19 7.52 0.79
N SER A 16 -6.22 7.38 2.11
CA SER A 16 -5.87 8.47 3.03
C SER A 16 -4.36 8.70 3.16
N MET A 17 -3.54 7.65 3.06
CA MET A 17 -2.12 7.73 3.41
C MET A 17 -1.16 7.70 2.22
N ASN A 18 -1.58 7.21 1.05
CA ASN A 18 -0.73 7.21 -0.12
C ASN A 18 -0.47 8.65 -0.59
N GLY A 19 0.80 9.03 -0.66
CA GLY A 19 1.22 10.39 -0.99
C GLY A 19 1.17 11.37 0.18
N PHE A 20 0.85 10.94 1.39
CA PHE A 20 0.93 11.80 2.59
C PHE A 20 2.36 12.31 2.79
N GLN A 21 2.51 13.60 3.02
CA GLN A 21 3.82 14.25 3.15
C GLN A 21 4.24 14.33 4.62
N ILE A 22 5.48 13.91 4.90
CA ILE A 22 6.12 14.04 6.20
C ILE A 22 7.52 14.65 6.02
N GLY A 23 7.67 15.89 6.48
CA GLY A 23 8.84 16.71 6.17
C GLY A 23 9.05 16.86 4.66
N MET A 24 10.21 16.43 4.18
CA MET A 24 10.60 16.46 2.76
C MET A 24 10.29 15.15 2.00
N LYS A 25 9.60 14.18 2.61
CA LYS A 25 9.31 12.87 2.01
C LYS A 25 7.81 12.67 1.82
N ARG A 26 7.41 11.87 0.82
CA ARG A 26 6.03 11.41 0.62
C ARG A 26 5.94 9.91 0.84
N LEU A 27 4.92 9.48 1.60
CA LEU A 27 4.65 8.07 1.84
C LEU A 27 4.13 7.41 0.57
N LYS A 28 4.56 6.16 0.33
CA LYS A 28 3.98 5.29 -0.69
C LYS A 28 3.23 4.17 0.00
N VAL A 29 1.92 4.10 -0.20
CA VAL A 29 1.06 3.08 0.39
C VAL A 29 0.34 2.37 -0.76
N GLN A 30 0.46 1.04 -0.82
CA GLN A 30 -0.04 0.23 -1.91
C GLN A 30 -0.34 -1.20 -1.44
N LEU A 31 -1.15 -1.92 -2.20
CA LEU A 31 -1.39 -3.35 -1.98
C LEU A 31 -0.10 -4.15 -2.16
N LYS A 32 0.01 -5.25 -1.39
CA LYS A 32 1.09 -6.21 -1.55
C LYS A 32 0.98 -6.86 -2.93
N ARG A 33 2.03 -6.74 -3.74
CA ARG A 33 2.13 -7.47 -5.01
C ARG A 33 2.42 -8.95 -4.73
N PRO A 34 1.67 -9.91 -5.30
CA PRO A 34 2.02 -11.31 -5.29
C PRO A 34 3.44 -11.51 -5.84
N LYS A 35 4.22 -12.40 -5.20
CA LYS A 35 5.61 -12.67 -5.60
C LYS A 35 5.69 -13.28 -7.01
N ASP A 36 4.65 -13.99 -7.43
CA ASP A 36 4.62 -14.73 -8.70
C ASP A 36 4.32 -13.84 -9.92
N LEU A 37 3.70 -12.67 -9.73
CA LEU A 37 3.44 -11.71 -10.82
C LEU A 37 4.68 -10.90 -11.22
N ALA A 38 5.79 -11.03 -10.48
CA ALA A 38 7.05 -10.31 -10.74
C ALA A 38 8.01 -11.08 -11.65
N LYS A 39 7.66 -12.31 -12.07
CA LYS A 39 8.41 -13.07 -13.08
C LYS A 39 7.70 -12.96 -14.42
N PRO A 40 8.12 -12.07 -15.34
CA PRO A 40 8.00 -12.38 -16.75
C PRO A 40 8.98 -13.53 -16.97
N TYR A 41 8.47 -14.75 -17.14
CA TYR A 41 9.23 -15.97 -17.48
C TYR A 41 10.62 -15.72 -18.10
#